data_AF-A9F805-F1
#
_entry.id   AF-A9F805-F1
#
_cell.length_a   1.000
_cell.length_b   1.000
_cell.length_c   1.000
_cell.angle_alpha   90.00
_cell.angle_beta   90.00
_cell.angle_gamma   90.00
#
_symmetry.space_group_name_H-M   'P 1'
#
loop_
_entity.id
_entity.type
_entity.pdbx_description
1 polymer ?
#
loop_
_entity_poly.entity_id
_entity_poly.type
_entity_poly.pdbx_seq_one_letter_code
_entity_poly.pdbx_strand_id
1 'polypeptide(L)'
;MILPLAPLAQRSALPRPARGVRLARAAFLAGAAAASLALGCQGILGIHDVSRDGAGGDGGAGAGGAAASGGGGSGGDLSAHGSGGGAPQAGFSIALDPTAARVVRGGSTSLTVAVTRSDDFAGDVALSLSGLPSGVTASPVVVSDGEATGVLTLTAEPLAMLGGAAPSLVASAPGLEDRELPVSLLVADPPGTLDASFDGEGIATSGTPHEARAIVVQEDGKILVAGVDGATWGLARFLPSGVLDPEFGTAGLVVGQEGTVKSLALQPDGRILAVGTRNEQLAVVRFNASGGIDQAFGASGVARLDPALISGSEGFDAAVQSDGWIIAAGVGKPGNRGIVVRFSSMGDVDRDFGGSGVVSFENRPLHSVALGEGGQIVAGGTERDAGPTFLAVRLDRDGALDPGFGTGGIAYLSQTPYNDNDLVLGSDGKPILVGYALDGVNHYAFARFNADGSADTTFGGTGMVNASGEEKPYVRGYGVALQADGKILGAVAGGTAASGITASILRLLPDGSRDAGFGASGAVVLDDHPEQNYLYAVTVQRDGRIVAAGKRSNLGLMVVRIWD
;
A
#
# COMPACT_ATOMS: atom_id res chain seq x y z
N MET A 1 -28.88 -31.09 -55.59
CA MET A 1 -28.67 -32.04 -54.48
C MET A 1 -28.82 -31.22 -53.20
N ILE A 2 -30.02 -30.87 -52.73
CA ILE A 2 -31.18 -31.68 -52.31
C ILE A 2 -30.86 -32.50 -51.04
N LEU A 3 -31.06 -31.84 -49.87
CA LEU A 3 -31.85 -32.27 -48.68
C LEU A 3 -31.51 -33.61 -47.96
N PRO A 4 -31.98 -33.85 -46.71
CA PRO A 4 -31.65 -33.12 -45.46
C PRO A 4 -31.45 -34.07 -44.23
N LEU A 5 -31.24 -33.54 -43.01
CA LEU A 5 -31.97 -33.88 -41.75
C LEU A 5 -31.26 -33.42 -40.45
N ALA A 6 -32.04 -33.34 -39.37
CA ALA A 6 -31.68 -33.10 -37.95
C ALA A 6 -32.65 -33.98 -37.09
N PRO A 7 -32.92 -33.80 -35.76
CA PRO A 7 -32.33 -32.93 -34.71
C PRO A 7 -32.15 -33.66 -33.32
N LEU A 8 -32.11 -32.89 -32.21
CA LEU A 8 -32.29 -33.28 -30.78
C LEU A 8 -31.09 -34.00 -30.09
N ALA A 9 -30.87 -33.88 -28.77
CA ALA A 9 -31.79 -33.56 -27.66
C ALA A 9 -31.17 -32.76 -26.49
N GLN A 10 -32.03 -32.19 -25.62
CA GLN A 10 -31.67 -31.58 -24.32
C GLN A 10 -31.88 -32.55 -23.15
N ARG A 11 -31.03 -32.47 -22.11
CA ARG A 11 -31.30 -32.86 -20.70
C ARG A 11 -30.42 -31.99 -19.77
N SER A 12 -30.96 -31.00 -19.06
CA SER A 12 -31.71 -31.06 -17.78
C SER A 12 -30.81 -31.19 -16.54
N ALA A 13 -30.72 -30.12 -15.74
CA ALA A 13 -29.90 -30.01 -14.52
C ALA A 13 -30.60 -30.59 -13.27
N LEU A 14 -29.84 -30.77 -12.16
CA LEU A 14 -30.25 -30.75 -10.73
C LEU A 14 -28.98 -30.87 -9.82
N PRO A 15 -28.99 -30.68 -8.48
CA PRO A 15 -28.37 -29.49 -7.89
C PRO A 15 -27.23 -29.73 -6.86
N ARG A 16 -26.74 -28.62 -6.27
CA ARG A 16 -25.81 -28.55 -5.13
C ARG A 16 -26.28 -29.38 -3.91
N PRO A 17 -25.32 -29.76 -3.05
CA PRO A 17 -25.41 -29.49 -1.62
C PRO A 17 -24.35 -28.46 -1.17
N ALA A 18 -24.64 -27.72 -0.10
CA ALA A 18 -23.69 -26.81 0.53
C ALA A 18 -23.69 -27.02 2.05
N ARG A 19 -22.50 -26.98 2.67
CA ARG A 19 -22.21 -26.66 4.09
C ARG A 19 -20.72 -26.95 4.38
N GLY A 20 -20.05 -26.10 5.15
CA GLY A 20 -18.64 -26.32 5.47
C GLY A 20 -17.91 -25.26 6.30
N VAL A 21 -18.58 -24.20 6.81
CA VAL A 21 -17.91 -23.20 7.65
C VAL A 21 -17.44 -23.84 8.96
N ARG A 22 -16.13 -23.76 9.22
CA ARG A 22 -15.54 -23.92 10.56
C ARG A 22 -14.52 -22.82 10.80
N LEU A 23 -14.85 -21.88 11.69
CA LEU A 23 -13.84 -21.04 12.30
C LEU A 23 -13.00 -21.88 13.27
N ALA A 24 -11.71 -21.60 13.34
CA ALA A 24 -10.85 -22.03 14.44
C ALA A 24 -10.07 -20.81 14.95
N ARG A 25 -10.49 -20.27 16.10
CA ARG A 25 -9.72 -19.28 16.86
C ARG A 25 -8.83 -20.00 17.86
N ALA A 26 -7.53 -19.82 17.78
CA ALA A 26 -6.57 -19.94 18.88
C ALA A 26 -5.41 -18.99 18.55
N ALA A 27 -5.23 -17.85 19.22
CA ALA A 27 -4.93 -17.60 20.64
C ALA A 27 -3.41 -17.56 20.88
N PHE A 28 -2.94 -16.41 21.37
CA PHE A 28 -1.55 -16.11 21.70
C PHE A 28 -1.00 -17.00 22.82
N LEU A 29 0.30 -17.27 22.78
CA LEU A 29 1.16 -17.21 23.97
C LEU A 29 2.61 -16.95 23.54
N ALA A 30 3.28 -16.01 24.21
CA ALA A 30 4.65 -15.60 23.91
C ALA A 30 5.66 -16.28 24.86
N GLY A 31 6.90 -16.42 24.40
CA GLY A 31 8.02 -16.95 25.20
C GLY A 31 9.35 -16.68 24.53
N ALA A 32 10.04 -15.62 24.95
CA ALA A 32 11.31 -15.19 24.36
C ALA A 32 12.52 -15.75 25.12
N ALA A 33 13.55 -16.15 24.38
CA ALA A 33 14.92 -16.30 24.87
C ALA A 33 15.90 -16.09 23.70
N ALA A 34 16.78 -15.10 23.80
CA ALA A 34 17.78 -14.82 22.79
C ALA A 34 19.14 -15.44 23.17
N ALA A 35 19.88 -15.94 22.17
CA ALA A 35 21.26 -16.38 22.33
C ALA A 35 22.04 -16.10 21.03
N SER A 36 22.72 -14.95 20.97
CA SER A 36 23.50 -14.54 19.80
C SER A 36 24.81 -15.32 19.70
N LEU A 37 25.09 -15.91 18.54
CA LEU A 37 26.43 -16.39 18.17
C LEU A 37 26.63 -16.22 16.66
N ALA A 38 27.50 -15.29 16.27
CA ALA A 38 27.80 -15.01 14.87
C ALA A 38 29.05 -15.79 14.42
N LEU A 39 28.93 -16.49 13.30
CA LEU A 39 30.03 -17.04 12.49
C LEU A 39 29.50 -17.22 11.06
N GLY A 40 30.29 -16.82 10.06
CA GLY A 40 29.87 -16.80 8.66
C GLY A 40 30.47 -17.92 7.79
N CYS A 41 30.31 -17.73 6.48
CA CYS A 41 30.88 -18.50 5.36
C CYS A 41 30.18 -19.82 4.92
N GLN A 42 29.68 -19.79 3.68
CA GLN A 42 29.90 -20.77 2.59
C GLN A 42 29.49 -22.26 2.78
N GLY A 43 28.74 -22.81 1.82
CA GLY A 43 28.94 -24.21 1.37
C GLY A 43 27.84 -25.27 1.62
N ILE A 44 26.82 -25.27 0.74
CA ILE A 44 26.21 -26.43 0.03
C ILE A 44 26.34 -27.86 0.65
N LEU A 45 25.17 -28.46 0.99
CA LEU A 45 24.77 -29.89 1.02
C LEU A 45 25.61 -30.95 1.79
N GLY A 46 24.97 -31.75 2.65
CA GLY A 46 25.55 -33.02 3.17
C GLY A 46 24.78 -33.76 4.28
N ILE A 47 23.73 -34.49 3.91
CA ILE A 47 22.91 -35.45 4.71
C ILE A 47 23.63 -36.16 5.88
N HIS A 48 23.00 -36.22 7.07
CA HIS A 48 22.73 -37.49 7.75
C HIS A 48 21.60 -37.43 8.80
N ASP A 49 20.77 -38.48 8.82
CA ASP A 49 19.68 -38.75 9.79
C ASP A 49 20.12 -39.81 10.81
N VAL A 50 19.70 -39.66 12.08
CA VAL A 50 19.77 -40.68 13.15
C VAL A 50 18.58 -40.49 14.10
N SER A 51 17.82 -41.57 14.35
CA SER A 51 16.59 -41.52 15.14
C SER A 51 16.66 -42.22 16.50
N ARG A 52 15.94 -41.65 17.48
CA ARG A 52 15.23 -42.31 18.62
C ARG A 52 15.98 -42.90 19.84
N ASP A 53 15.20 -42.97 20.92
CA ASP A 53 15.30 -43.76 22.18
C ASP A 53 16.52 -43.47 23.10
N GLY A 54 16.50 -43.60 24.44
CA GLY A 54 15.46 -43.93 25.47
C GLY A 54 16.17 -44.25 26.82
N ALA A 55 15.55 -44.38 28.01
CA ALA A 55 14.21 -44.08 28.55
C ALA A 55 14.21 -44.21 30.11
N GLY A 56 13.18 -43.69 30.82
CA GLY A 56 12.99 -43.79 32.30
C GLY A 56 13.50 -42.58 33.10
N GLY A 57 13.08 -42.30 34.34
CA GLY A 57 12.05 -42.93 35.21
C GLY A 57 12.41 -42.75 36.71
N ASP A 58 11.54 -42.45 37.67
CA ASP A 58 10.09 -42.14 37.65
C ASP A 58 9.85 -40.77 38.38
N GLY A 59 8.98 -40.51 39.38
CA GLY A 59 7.94 -41.28 40.10
C GLY A 59 7.49 -40.57 41.40
N GLY A 60 6.18 -40.57 41.72
CA GLY A 60 5.66 -40.01 42.99
C GLY A 60 4.19 -39.55 42.93
N ALA A 61 3.33 -40.07 43.82
CA ALA A 61 1.89 -39.76 43.88
C ALA A 61 1.49 -39.22 45.27
N GLY A 62 0.44 -38.39 45.32
CA GLY A 62 -0.17 -37.90 46.57
C GLY A 62 -1.62 -37.47 46.34
N ALA A 63 -2.56 -37.99 47.13
CA ALA A 63 -3.99 -37.75 46.96
C ALA A 63 -4.74 -37.64 48.29
N GLY A 64 -5.77 -36.79 48.29
CA GLY A 64 -6.71 -36.49 49.37
C GLY A 64 -7.56 -35.29 48.90
N GLY A 65 -8.86 -35.17 49.18
CA GLY A 65 -9.62 -35.73 50.31
C GLY A 65 -10.03 -34.57 51.22
N ALA A 66 -11.30 -34.30 51.53
CA ALA A 66 -12.52 -35.05 51.21
C ALA A 66 -13.74 -34.10 51.09
N ALA A 67 -14.88 -34.64 50.67
CA ALA A 67 -16.18 -33.96 50.78
C ALA A 67 -16.80 -34.20 52.17
N ALA A 68 -17.64 -33.27 52.63
CA ALA A 68 -18.48 -33.43 53.83
C ALA A 68 -19.93 -33.07 53.49
N SER A 69 -20.90 -33.71 54.14
CA SER A 69 -22.33 -33.57 53.81
C SER A 69 -23.22 -33.59 55.06
N GLY A 70 -24.37 -32.92 54.96
CA GLY A 70 -25.40 -32.86 56.00
C GLY A 70 -25.79 -31.42 56.39
N GLY A 71 -27.05 -31.12 56.75
CA GLY A 71 -28.23 -31.98 56.62
C GLY A 71 -29.39 -31.61 57.55
N GLY A 72 -30.42 -30.94 56.99
CA GLY A 72 -31.76 -30.86 57.58
C GLY A 72 -31.97 -29.83 58.70
N GLY A 73 -32.93 -28.93 58.50
CA GLY A 73 -33.44 -28.00 59.53
C GLY A 73 -34.58 -27.15 58.95
N SER A 74 -35.76 -27.21 59.57
CA SER A 74 -36.99 -26.62 59.03
C SER A 74 -37.46 -25.38 59.81
N GLY A 75 -37.85 -24.34 59.10
CA GLY A 75 -38.53 -23.16 59.63
C GLY A 75 -38.63 -22.11 58.52
N GLY A 76 -39.84 -21.79 58.07
CA GLY A 76 -40.04 -20.84 56.98
C GLY A 76 -40.44 -19.48 57.50
N ASP A 77 -40.23 -18.45 56.68
CA ASP A 77 -41.19 -17.34 56.61
C ASP A 77 -41.20 -16.72 55.19
N LEU A 78 -42.23 -15.93 54.89
CA LEU A 78 -42.51 -15.43 53.54
C LEU A 78 -41.81 -14.11 53.22
N SER A 79 -40.81 -14.12 52.34
CA SER A 79 -40.40 -12.94 51.59
C SER A 79 -39.91 -13.28 50.18
N ALA A 80 -40.60 -12.77 49.16
CA ALA A 80 -40.16 -12.83 47.78
C ALA A 80 -39.17 -11.69 47.51
N HIS A 81 -37.88 -11.96 47.52
CA HIS A 81 -36.91 -11.05 46.91
C HIS A 81 -37.10 -11.07 45.39
N GLY A 82 -37.81 -10.06 44.90
CA GLY A 82 -38.04 -9.85 43.47
C GLY A 82 -36.75 -9.58 42.71
N SER A 83 -36.84 -9.66 41.38
CA SER A 83 -35.78 -9.23 40.47
C SER A 83 -35.33 -7.81 40.80
N GLY A 84 -34.04 -7.63 41.08
CA GLY A 84 -33.41 -6.33 41.26
C GLY A 84 -33.35 -5.55 39.95
N GLY A 85 -34.49 -4.99 39.53
CA GLY A 85 -34.50 -3.90 38.56
C GLY A 85 -33.84 -2.69 39.20
N GLY A 86 -32.60 -2.41 38.82
CA GLY A 86 -31.99 -1.12 39.11
C GLY A 86 -32.87 -0.02 38.54
N ALA A 87 -33.02 1.09 39.25
CA ALA A 87 -33.68 2.26 38.70
C ALA A 87 -32.90 2.74 37.46
N PRO A 88 -33.57 3.32 36.44
CA PRO A 88 -32.89 4.07 35.39
C PRO A 88 -31.95 5.10 36.04
N GLN A 89 -30.69 5.11 35.62
CA GLN A 89 -29.63 5.89 36.26
C GLN A 89 -29.29 7.07 35.36
N ALA A 90 -29.73 8.26 35.79
CA ALA A 90 -29.42 9.55 35.19
C ALA A 90 -27.97 9.59 34.69
N GLY A 91 -27.78 9.88 33.41
CA GLY A 91 -26.49 9.64 32.76
C GLY A 91 -26.33 10.33 31.41
N PHE A 92 -25.19 10.08 30.79
CA PHE A 92 -24.91 10.50 29.42
C PHE A 92 -23.93 9.54 28.73
N SER A 93 -23.92 9.61 27.40
CA SER A 93 -22.90 9.03 26.53
C SER A 93 -22.36 10.11 25.58
N ILE A 94 -21.14 9.88 25.08
CA ILE A 94 -20.47 10.77 24.13
C ILE A 94 -20.13 10.03 22.84
N ALA A 95 -20.09 10.78 21.74
CA ALA A 95 -19.55 10.33 20.45
C ALA A 95 -18.70 11.45 19.82
N LEU A 96 -17.68 11.06 19.07
CA LEU A 96 -16.75 11.95 18.36
C LEU A 96 -17.02 11.92 16.86
N ASP A 97 -17.14 13.10 16.25
CA ASP A 97 -17.18 13.25 14.80
C ASP A 97 -16.31 14.45 14.35
N PRO A 98 -15.21 14.22 13.62
CA PRO A 98 -14.60 12.92 13.29
C PRO A 98 -13.94 12.24 14.51
N THR A 99 -13.71 10.93 14.43
CA THR A 99 -12.94 10.16 15.44
C THR A 99 -11.42 10.36 15.35
N ALA A 100 -10.95 11.06 14.32
CA ALA A 100 -9.55 11.42 14.11
C ALA A 100 -9.42 12.91 13.76
N ALA A 101 -8.44 13.59 14.38
CA ALA A 101 -8.10 14.98 14.10
C ALA A 101 -6.71 15.07 13.46
N ARG A 102 -6.56 15.97 12.49
CA ARG A 102 -5.26 16.47 12.04
C ARG A 102 -5.13 17.95 12.43
N VAL A 103 -4.00 18.33 13.00
CA VAL A 103 -3.62 19.72 13.27
C VAL A 103 -2.26 20.01 12.64
N VAL A 104 -2.16 21.17 11.97
CA VAL A 104 -0.90 21.65 11.39
C VAL A 104 -0.22 22.58 12.39
N ARG A 105 1.11 22.49 12.54
CA ARG A 105 1.89 23.35 13.45
C ARG A 105 1.73 24.83 13.11
N GLY A 106 1.51 25.65 14.14
CA GLY A 106 1.14 27.06 14.01
C GLY A 106 -0.33 27.31 13.67
N GLY A 107 -1.15 26.26 13.56
CA GLY A 107 -2.58 26.33 13.25
C GLY A 107 -3.47 25.65 14.30
N SER A 108 -4.76 25.54 13.98
CA SER A 108 -5.77 24.94 14.82
C SER A 108 -6.74 24.06 14.02
N THR A 109 -7.47 23.20 14.73
CA THR A 109 -8.49 22.29 14.19
C THR A 109 -9.60 22.10 15.24
N SER A 110 -10.74 21.56 14.84
CA SER A 110 -11.90 21.38 15.74
C SER A 110 -12.40 19.95 15.74
N LEU A 111 -12.72 19.44 16.94
CA LEU A 111 -13.44 18.18 17.14
C LEU A 111 -14.85 18.45 17.64
N THR A 112 -15.85 17.87 16.98
CA THR A 112 -17.23 17.91 17.46
C THR A 112 -17.48 16.70 18.34
N VAL A 113 -18.02 16.94 19.54
CA VAL A 113 -18.42 15.92 20.50
C VAL A 113 -19.93 15.99 20.66
N ALA A 114 -20.63 14.95 20.21
CA ALA A 114 -22.06 14.79 20.47
C ALA A 114 -22.26 14.24 21.89
N VAL A 115 -23.20 14.83 22.64
CA VAL A 115 -23.57 14.44 24.00
C VAL A 115 -25.02 13.96 23.99
N THR A 116 -25.24 12.68 24.31
CA THR A 116 -26.59 12.13 24.47
C THR A 116 -26.87 11.91 25.95
N ARG A 117 -27.85 12.63 26.51
CA ARG A 117 -28.28 12.46 27.91
C ARG A 117 -29.34 11.36 28.02
N SER A 118 -29.41 10.70 29.17
CA SER A 118 -30.34 9.61 29.48
C SER A 118 -30.96 9.76 30.88
N ASP A 119 -32.12 9.13 31.07
CA ASP A 119 -32.77 8.94 32.37
C ASP A 119 -32.94 10.26 33.16
N ASP A 120 -33.56 11.24 32.51
CA ASP A 120 -33.86 12.60 32.99
C ASP A 120 -32.65 13.43 33.47
N PHE A 121 -31.42 13.06 33.10
CA PHE A 121 -30.25 13.91 33.29
C PHE A 121 -30.35 15.18 32.41
N ALA A 122 -30.38 16.34 33.07
CA ALA A 122 -30.47 17.68 32.49
C ALA A 122 -29.33 18.58 33.02
N GLY A 123 -28.12 18.04 33.09
CA GLY A 123 -26.95 18.73 33.64
C GLY A 123 -25.91 19.08 32.58
N ASP A 124 -25.09 20.09 32.90
CA ASP A 124 -23.92 20.47 32.13
C ASP A 124 -22.91 19.30 32.03
N VAL A 125 -22.31 19.13 30.86
CA VAL A 125 -21.22 18.15 30.62
C VAL A 125 -19.96 18.91 30.22
N ALA A 126 -18.93 18.86 31.07
CA ALA A 126 -17.64 19.46 30.80
C ALA A 126 -16.78 18.50 29.96
N LEU A 127 -16.18 19.03 28.89
CA LEU A 127 -15.35 18.31 27.92
C LEU A 127 -13.91 18.83 27.97
N SER A 128 -12.94 17.93 28.01
CA SER A 128 -11.51 18.25 27.98
C SER A 128 -10.69 17.17 27.29
N LEU A 129 -9.46 17.49 26.88
CA LEU A 129 -8.51 16.52 26.32
C LEU A 129 -7.30 16.38 27.24
N SER A 130 -6.96 15.13 27.55
CA SER A 130 -5.80 14.74 28.36
C SER A 130 -4.78 13.97 27.52
N GLY A 131 -3.50 13.99 27.91
CA GLY A 131 -2.45 13.29 27.15
C GLY A 131 -2.10 13.93 25.80
N LEU A 132 -2.33 15.24 25.63
CA LEU A 132 -1.96 15.98 24.42
C LEU A 132 -0.42 16.00 24.20
N PRO A 133 0.05 16.00 22.93
CA PRO A 133 1.47 16.19 22.61
C PRO A 133 2.04 17.52 23.13
N SER A 134 3.36 17.56 23.34
CA SER A 134 4.06 18.81 23.69
C SER A 134 3.83 19.89 22.63
N GLY A 135 3.47 21.10 23.08
CA GLY A 135 3.10 22.21 22.19
C GLY A 135 1.69 22.11 21.57
N VAL A 136 0.86 21.14 21.97
CA VAL A 136 -0.56 21.10 21.59
C VAL A 136 -1.42 21.43 22.80
N THR A 137 -2.40 22.31 22.59
CA THR A 137 -3.40 22.71 23.58
C THR A 137 -4.81 22.44 23.05
N ALA A 138 -5.78 22.31 23.96
CA ALA A 138 -7.19 22.29 23.61
C ALA A 138 -7.99 23.16 24.58
N SER A 139 -8.91 23.97 24.07
CA SER A 139 -9.82 24.74 24.91
C SER A 139 -10.88 23.81 25.51
N PRO A 140 -11.05 23.72 26.84
CA PRO A 140 -12.14 22.97 27.44
C PRO A 140 -13.48 23.63 27.12
N VAL A 141 -14.54 22.82 27.00
CA VAL A 141 -15.88 23.25 26.60
C VAL A 141 -16.90 22.70 27.59
N VAL A 142 -17.93 23.48 27.93
CA VAL A 142 -19.10 22.96 28.64
C VAL A 142 -20.23 22.87 27.63
N VAL A 143 -20.87 21.70 27.55
CA VAL A 143 -22.13 21.50 26.82
C VAL A 143 -23.25 21.69 27.83
N SER A 144 -24.00 22.78 27.69
CA SER A 144 -25.03 23.20 28.64
C SER A 144 -26.23 22.25 28.61
N ASP A 145 -27.12 22.33 29.60
CA ASP A 145 -28.45 21.71 29.47
C ASP A 145 -29.18 22.18 28.19
N GLY A 146 -29.95 21.28 27.57
CA GLY A 146 -30.57 21.48 26.26
C GLY A 146 -29.63 21.44 25.05
N GLU A 147 -28.32 21.59 25.21
CA GLU A 147 -27.34 21.50 24.11
C GLU A 147 -26.90 20.05 23.87
N ALA A 148 -26.73 19.65 22.60
CA ALA A 148 -26.38 18.28 22.21
C ALA A 148 -24.94 18.13 21.67
N THR A 149 -24.19 19.22 21.52
CA THR A 149 -22.88 19.24 20.86
C THR A 149 -21.91 20.24 21.48
N GLY A 150 -20.68 19.82 21.77
CA GLY A 150 -19.55 20.69 22.08
C GLY A 150 -18.50 20.68 20.97
N VAL A 151 -17.76 21.77 20.78
CA VAL A 151 -16.72 21.88 19.75
C VAL A 151 -15.38 22.23 20.40
N LEU A 152 -14.53 21.23 20.59
CA LEU A 152 -13.20 21.38 21.15
C LEU A 152 -12.23 21.88 20.08
N THR A 153 -11.73 23.11 20.22
CA THR A 153 -10.65 23.64 19.37
C THR A 153 -9.30 23.18 19.90
N LEU A 154 -8.56 22.41 19.11
CA LEU A 154 -7.16 22.08 19.34
C LEU A 154 -6.26 23.08 18.61
N THR A 155 -5.18 23.54 19.24
CA THR A 155 -4.20 24.46 18.64
C THR A 155 -2.79 23.90 18.84
N ALA A 156 -2.00 23.85 17.77
CA ALA A 156 -0.62 23.40 17.81
C ALA A 156 0.33 24.59 17.62
N GLU A 157 1.28 24.75 18.55
CA GLU A 157 2.35 25.75 18.43
C GLU A 157 3.26 25.44 17.22
N PRO A 158 3.99 26.43 16.67
CA PRO A 158 4.89 26.22 15.53
C PRO A 158 5.99 25.17 15.75
N LEU A 159 6.33 24.87 17.00
CA LEU A 159 7.31 23.85 17.39
C LEU A 159 6.68 22.68 18.18
N ALA A 160 5.37 22.46 18.02
CA ALA A 160 4.71 21.29 18.59
C ALA A 160 5.36 19.98 18.14
N MET A 161 5.23 18.94 18.96
CA MET A 161 5.78 17.61 18.69
C MET A 161 5.00 16.93 17.57
N LEU A 162 5.67 16.70 16.44
CA LEU A 162 5.12 16.00 15.27
C LEU A 162 4.80 14.53 15.57
N GLY A 163 3.86 13.98 14.79
CA GLY A 163 3.54 12.55 14.79
C GLY A 163 2.10 12.23 15.20
N GLY A 164 1.82 10.94 15.33
CA GLY A 164 0.54 10.43 15.82
C GLY A 164 0.53 10.32 17.35
N ALA A 165 -0.61 10.64 17.97
CA ALA A 165 -0.85 10.55 19.40
C ALA A 165 -2.29 10.08 19.67
N ALA A 166 -2.51 9.56 20.88
CA ALA A 166 -3.81 9.06 21.34
C ALA A 166 -4.28 9.74 22.65
N PRO A 167 -4.51 11.08 22.65
CA PRO A 167 -5.09 11.76 23.81
C PRO A 167 -6.49 11.22 24.15
N SER A 168 -6.86 11.25 25.43
CA SER A 168 -8.20 10.85 25.88
C SER A 168 -9.11 12.08 26.02
N LEU A 169 -10.24 12.06 25.31
CA LEU A 169 -11.37 12.96 25.52
C LEU A 169 -12.05 12.54 26.82
N VAL A 170 -11.97 13.39 27.84
CA VAL A 170 -12.67 13.20 29.12
C VAL A 170 -13.90 14.08 29.13
N ALA A 171 -15.07 13.45 29.30
CA ALA A 171 -16.35 14.12 29.53
C ALA A 171 -16.84 13.86 30.96
N SER A 172 -17.12 14.92 31.70
CA SER A 172 -17.40 14.90 33.14
C SER A 172 -18.71 15.61 33.48
N ALA A 173 -19.46 15.08 34.45
CA ALA A 173 -20.67 15.71 34.99
C ALA A 173 -20.78 15.50 36.51
N PRO A 174 -21.27 16.48 37.29
CA PRO A 174 -21.31 16.39 38.75
C PRO A 174 -22.13 15.18 39.27
N GLY A 175 -21.48 14.31 40.04
CA GLY A 175 -22.12 13.14 40.65
C GLY A 175 -22.29 11.93 39.73
N LEU A 176 -21.78 12.00 38.49
CA LEU A 176 -21.74 10.90 37.54
C LEU A 176 -20.31 10.37 37.36
N GLU A 177 -20.18 9.19 36.78
CA GLU A 177 -18.89 8.69 36.29
C GLU A 177 -18.47 9.43 35.02
N ASP A 178 -17.17 9.72 34.90
CA ASP A 178 -16.59 10.25 33.67
C ASP A 178 -16.77 9.28 32.49
N ARG A 179 -16.77 9.83 31.28
CA ARG A 179 -16.78 9.09 30.02
C ARG A 179 -15.53 9.45 29.23
N GLU A 180 -14.69 8.45 28.96
CA GLU A 180 -13.46 8.60 28.19
C GLU A 180 -13.61 8.02 26.78
N LEU A 181 -13.07 8.72 25.78
CA LEU A 181 -12.89 8.21 24.41
C LEU A 181 -11.47 8.53 23.89
N PRO A 182 -10.75 7.56 23.30
CA PRO A 182 -9.48 7.85 22.64
C PRO A 182 -9.71 8.64 21.35
N VAL A 183 -8.96 9.73 21.17
CA VAL A 183 -8.90 10.52 19.94
C VAL A 183 -7.65 10.13 19.18
N SER A 184 -7.77 9.81 17.88
CA SER A 184 -6.59 9.69 17.01
C SER A 184 -6.16 11.09 16.57
N LEU A 185 -5.03 11.59 17.08
CA LEU A 185 -4.52 12.94 16.76
C LEU A 185 -3.24 12.85 15.94
N LEU A 186 -3.22 13.53 14.79
CA LEU A 186 -2.03 13.70 13.96
C LEU A 186 -1.54 15.15 14.01
N VAL A 187 -0.35 15.39 14.56
CA VAL A 187 0.35 16.66 14.49
C VAL A 187 1.29 16.64 13.29
N ALA A 188 1.08 17.56 12.35
CA ALA A 188 1.74 17.61 11.06
C ALA A 188 2.37 18.98 10.78
N ASP A 189 3.35 19.03 9.87
CA ASP A 189 3.74 20.28 9.21
C ASP A 189 2.83 20.56 7.99
N PRO A 190 2.94 21.75 7.36
CA PRO A 190 2.17 22.10 6.17
C PRO A 190 2.37 21.14 4.98
N PRO A 191 1.37 21.01 4.09
CA PRO A 191 1.47 20.29 2.82
C PRO A 191 2.77 20.53 2.04
N GLY A 192 3.44 19.46 1.64
CA GLY A 192 4.67 19.52 0.84
C GLY A 192 5.93 19.90 1.62
N THR A 193 5.94 19.68 2.94
CA THR A 193 7.15 19.73 3.77
C THR A 193 7.70 18.33 4.04
N LEU A 194 9.03 18.22 4.21
CA LEU A 194 9.68 16.99 4.66
C LEU A 194 9.23 16.63 6.08
N ASP A 195 8.94 15.36 6.33
CA ASP A 195 8.50 14.90 7.64
C ASP A 195 9.69 14.57 8.55
N ALA A 196 10.12 15.55 9.35
CA ALA A 196 11.20 15.39 10.34
C ALA A 196 10.95 14.31 11.41
N SER A 197 9.76 13.69 11.50
CA SER A 197 9.55 12.47 12.30
C SER A 197 10.06 11.18 11.63
N PHE A 198 10.58 11.28 10.40
CA PHE A 198 11.17 10.20 9.61
C PHE A 198 12.69 10.41 9.46
N ASP A 199 13.49 9.57 10.13
CA ASP A 199 14.96 9.63 10.20
C ASP A 199 15.53 11.04 10.55
N GLY A 200 14.77 11.85 11.28
CA GLY A 200 15.13 13.20 11.73
C GLY A 200 15.01 14.32 10.70
N GLU A 201 15.23 14.04 9.41
CA GLU A 201 15.23 15.05 8.33
C GLU A 201 14.18 14.82 7.23
N GLY A 202 13.34 13.78 7.35
CA GLY A 202 12.38 13.37 6.31
C GLY A 202 12.99 12.52 5.20
N ILE A 203 14.28 12.15 5.31
CA ILE A 203 15.02 11.37 4.32
C ILE A 203 15.79 10.26 5.03
N ALA A 204 15.35 9.01 4.83
CA ALA A 204 16.04 7.81 5.26
C ALA A 204 16.94 7.24 4.16
N THR A 205 18.01 6.53 4.52
CA THR A 205 18.92 5.89 3.54
C THR A 205 19.31 4.48 3.95
N SER A 206 19.64 3.63 2.96
CA SER A 206 20.04 2.24 3.25
C SER A 206 21.53 2.06 3.58
N GLY A 207 22.35 3.10 3.35
CA GLY A 207 23.82 2.98 3.34
C GLY A 207 24.39 2.15 2.18
N THR A 208 23.58 1.76 1.19
CA THR A 208 24.00 0.96 0.03
C THR A 208 23.92 1.77 -1.30
N PRO A 209 24.81 1.51 -2.28
CA PRO A 209 24.91 2.29 -3.53
C PRO A 209 23.73 2.13 -4.52
N HIS A 210 22.80 1.21 -4.23
CA HIS A 210 21.65 0.89 -5.08
C HIS A 210 20.78 2.13 -5.38
N GLU A 211 20.07 2.12 -6.50
CA GLU A 211 18.96 3.04 -6.79
C GLU A 211 17.63 2.35 -6.49
N ALA A 212 16.81 2.88 -5.57
CA ALA A 212 15.47 2.32 -5.34
C ALA A 212 14.56 2.59 -6.54
N ARG A 213 14.11 1.54 -7.23
CA ARG A 213 13.21 1.61 -8.38
C ARG A 213 11.75 1.39 -8.03
N ALA A 214 11.46 0.72 -6.90
CA ALA A 214 10.11 0.44 -6.44
C ALA A 214 9.95 0.66 -4.93
N ILE A 215 8.74 0.99 -4.51
CA ILE A 215 8.34 1.20 -3.11
C ILE A 215 6.95 0.61 -2.86
N VAL A 216 6.77 -0.06 -1.72
CA VAL A 216 5.47 -0.47 -1.19
C VAL A 216 5.41 -0.21 0.31
N VAL A 217 4.22 0.13 0.82
CA VAL A 217 3.96 0.35 2.24
C VAL A 217 3.19 -0.85 2.79
N GLN A 218 3.69 -1.45 3.87
CA GLN A 218 3.03 -2.55 4.57
C GLN A 218 1.92 -2.04 5.50
N GLU A 219 0.98 -2.90 5.88
CA GLU A 219 -0.19 -2.49 6.69
C GLU A 219 0.16 -1.91 8.07
N ASP A 220 1.34 -2.29 8.61
CA ASP A 220 1.91 -1.79 9.87
C ASP A 220 2.71 -0.48 9.71
N GLY A 221 2.68 0.12 8.51
CA GLY A 221 3.38 1.36 8.18
C GLY A 221 4.87 1.20 7.86
N LYS A 222 5.43 -0.02 7.89
CA LYS A 222 6.80 -0.26 7.39
C LYS A 222 6.87 0.02 5.89
N ILE A 223 8.00 0.57 5.44
CA ILE A 223 8.24 0.92 4.04
C ILE A 223 9.28 -0.04 3.48
N LEU A 224 8.92 -0.76 2.42
CA LEU A 224 9.80 -1.69 1.72
C LEU A 224 10.13 -1.10 0.33
N VAL A 225 11.41 -1.12 -0.04
CA VAL A 225 11.89 -0.69 -1.36
C VAL A 225 12.73 -1.77 -2.01
N ALA A 226 12.73 -1.78 -3.35
CA ALA A 226 13.64 -2.57 -4.16
C ALA A 226 14.49 -1.67 -5.04
N GLY A 227 15.75 -2.05 -5.26
CA GLY A 227 16.69 -1.30 -6.08
C GLY A 227 17.78 -2.15 -6.73
N VAL A 228 18.61 -1.51 -7.56
CA VAL A 228 19.70 -2.16 -8.32
C VAL A 228 21.00 -1.38 -8.21
N ASP A 229 22.14 -2.07 -8.29
CA ASP A 229 23.47 -1.48 -8.47
C ASP A 229 24.28 -2.33 -9.46
N GLY A 230 24.41 -1.86 -10.70
CA GLY A 230 25.07 -2.58 -11.79
C GLY A 230 24.43 -3.95 -12.09
N ALA A 231 24.95 -5.00 -11.44
CA ALA A 231 24.51 -6.39 -11.58
C ALA A 231 23.98 -7.01 -10.27
N THR A 232 23.87 -6.24 -9.17
CA THR A 232 23.19 -6.65 -7.94
C THR A 232 21.81 -6.01 -7.85
N TRP A 233 20.93 -6.65 -7.10
CA TRP A 233 19.66 -6.08 -6.66
C TRP A 233 19.56 -6.16 -5.14
N GLY A 234 18.81 -5.24 -4.55
CA GLY A 234 18.63 -5.16 -3.11
C GLY A 234 17.20 -4.84 -2.74
N LEU A 235 16.73 -5.43 -1.63
CA LEU A 235 15.56 -4.97 -0.90
C LEU A 235 16.03 -4.30 0.39
N ALA A 236 15.43 -3.17 0.74
CA ALA A 236 15.62 -2.54 2.05
C ALA A 236 14.25 -2.30 2.71
N ARG A 237 14.11 -2.61 4.00
CA ARG A 237 12.92 -2.26 4.77
C ARG A 237 13.24 -1.27 5.87
N PHE A 238 12.40 -0.25 5.96
CA PHE A 238 12.43 0.79 6.97
C PHE A 238 11.21 0.67 7.89
N LEU A 239 11.39 0.98 9.16
CA LEU A 239 10.34 1.15 10.15
C LEU A 239 9.52 2.42 9.85
N PRO A 240 8.33 2.59 10.46
CA PRO A 240 7.56 3.84 10.35
C PRO A 240 8.30 5.11 10.84
N SER A 241 9.45 4.95 11.52
CA SER A 241 10.35 6.01 11.96
C SER A 241 11.47 6.36 10.96
N GLY A 242 11.60 5.64 9.84
CA GLY A 242 12.68 5.83 8.86
C GLY A 242 13.97 5.05 9.15
N VAL A 243 14.14 4.51 10.36
CA VAL A 243 15.27 3.62 10.68
C VAL A 243 15.12 2.27 9.95
N LEU A 244 16.20 1.69 9.44
CA LEU A 244 16.21 0.32 8.87
C LEU A 244 15.66 -0.70 9.88
N ASP A 245 14.84 -1.63 9.40
CA ASP A 245 14.20 -2.65 10.24
C ASP A 245 15.16 -3.82 10.54
N PRO A 246 15.67 -3.97 11.78
CA PRO A 246 16.64 -5.02 12.11
C PRO A 246 16.07 -6.45 11.98
N GLU A 247 14.75 -6.61 11.93
CA GLU A 247 14.07 -7.91 11.76
C GLU A 247 13.91 -8.34 10.29
N PHE A 248 14.34 -7.50 9.33
CA PHE A 248 14.28 -7.81 7.90
C PHE A 248 15.65 -8.21 7.33
N GLY A 249 15.73 -9.40 6.75
CA GLY A 249 16.93 -9.92 6.10
C GLY A 249 18.15 -9.94 7.03
N THR A 250 19.22 -9.26 6.62
CA THR A 250 20.36 -8.92 7.47
C THR A 250 20.32 -7.42 7.76
N ALA A 251 19.93 -7.04 8.98
CA ALA A 251 19.93 -5.65 9.47
C ALA A 251 19.19 -4.65 8.55
N GLY A 252 17.99 -5.02 8.08
CA GLY A 252 17.15 -4.21 7.20
C GLY A 252 17.33 -4.46 5.71
N LEU A 253 18.27 -5.33 5.32
CA LEU A 253 18.70 -5.51 3.94
C LEU A 253 18.63 -6.97 3.46
N VAL A 254 18.18 -7.17 2.23
CA VAL A 254 18.35 -8.41 1.46
C VAL A 254 19.09 -8.03 0.19
N VAL A 255 20.25 -8.63 -0.10
CA VAL A 255 21.00 -8.36 -1.33
C VAL A 255 21.13 -9.65 -2.14
N GLY A 256 20.84 -9.56 -3.43
CA GLY A 256 20.91 -10.66 -4.38
C GLY A 256 21.80 -10.35 -5.58
N GLN A 257 22.16 -11.43 -6.27
CA GLN A 257 22.90 -11.44 -7.52
C GLN A 257 22.11 -12.26 -8.54
N GLU A 258 22.43 -12.10 -9.82
CA GLU A 258 21.66 -12.61 -10.98
C GLU A 258 20.29 -11.94 -11.17
N GLY A 259 20.02 -11.52 -12.41
CA GLY A 259 18.73 -10.93 -12.78
C GLY A 259 18.56 -9.47 -12.35
N THR A 260 17.31 -9.02 -12.32
CA THR A 260 16.93 -7.65 -11.93
C THR A 260 15.64 -7.68 -11.11
N VAL A 261 15.45 -6.65 -10.27
CA VAL A 261 14.15 -6.30 -9.69
C VAL A 261 13.74 -4.93 -10.24
N LYS A 262 12.48 -4.82 -10.66
CA LYS A 262 11.86 -3.62 -11.25
C LYS A 262 10.69 -3.13 -10.40
N SER A 263 9.85 -4.04 -9.90
CA SER A 263 8.69 -3.72 -9.05
C SER A 263 8.55 -4.65 -7.85
N LEU A 264 7.73 -4.23 -6.88
CA LEU A 264 7.35 -4.94 -5.67
C LEU A 264 5.83 -5.00 -5.54
N ALA A 265 5.33 -6.17 -5.11
CA ALA A 265 3.94 -6.33 -4.69
C ALA A 265 3.86 -7.06 -3.34
N LEU A 266 2.81 -6.78 -2.57
CA LEU A 266 2.54 -7.42 -1.29
C LEU A 266 1.37 -8.40 -1.42
N GLN A 267 1.49 -9.58 -0.81
CA GLN A 267 0.36 -10.48 -0.61
C GLN A 267 -0.32 -10.17 0.75
N PRO A 268 -1.63 -10.46 0.93
CA PRO A 268 -2.36 -10.13 2.17
C PRO A 268 -1.87 -10.84 3.44
N ASP A 269 -0.97 -11.81 3.33
CA ASP A 269 -0.32 -12.52 4.43
C ASP A 269 1.06 -11.92 4.83
N GLY A 270 1.42 -10.78 4.23
CA GLY A 270 2.70 -10.10 4.46
C GLY A 270 3.88 -10.67 3.65
N ARG A 271 3.66 -11.67 2.79
CA ARG A 271 4.69 -12.09 1.81
C ARG A 271 4.93 -11.00 0.77
N ILE A 272 6.16 -10.99 0.27
CA ILE A 272 6.69 -9.99 -0.65
C ILE A 272 6.98 -10.66 -1.99
N LEU A 273 6.48 -10.08 -3.07
CA LEU A 273 6.79 -10.46 -4.44
C LEU A 273 7.70 -9.40 -5.05
N ALA A 274 8.79 -9.82 -5.67
CA ALA A 274 9.66 -8.97 -6.48
C ALA A 274 9.59 -9.42 -7.94
N VAL A 275 9.31 -8.49 -8.86
CA VAL A 275 9.23 -8.77 -10.30
C VAL A 275 10.40 -8.13 -11.05
N GLY A 276 10.89 -8.85 -12.06
CA GLY A 276 11.95 -8.37 -12.95
C GLY A 276 12.40 -9.46 -13.93
N THR A 277 13.71 -9.69 -14.02
CA THR A 277 14.31 -10.73 -14.87
C THR A 277 15.04 -11.79 -14.05
N ARG A 278 15.03 -13.04 -14.54
CA ARG A 278 16.06 -14.04 -14.23
C ARG A 278 16.32 -14.93 -15.44
N ASN A 279 17.58 -15.08 -15.85
CA ASN A 279 18.01 -15.86 -17.02
C ASN A 279 17.26 -15.47 -18.32
N GLU A 280 17.29 -14.17 -18.68
CA GLU A 280 16.58 -13.56 -19.81
C GLU A 280 15.07 -13.88 -19.87
N GLN A 281 14.41 -14.06 -18.72
CA GLN A 281 12.96 -14.23 -18.67
C GLN A 281 12.34 -13.48 -17.50
N LEU A 282 11.08 -13.04 -17.69
CA LEU A 282 10.21 -12.51 -16.65
C LEU A 282 10.16 -13.50 -15.49
N ALA A 283 10.47 -12.99 -14.30
CA ALA A 283 10.49 -13.79 -13.07
C ALA A 283 9.80 -13.04 -11.93
N VAL A 284 9.13 -13.82 -11.08
CA VAL A 284 8.61 -13.39 -9.77
C VAL A 284 9.43 -14.14 -8.71
N VAL A 285 10.10 -13.42 -7.82
CA VAL A 285 10.76 -13.99 -6.64
C VAL A 285 9.86 -13.73 -5.43
N ARG A 286 9.63 -14.73 -4.59
CA ARG A 286 8.86 -14.56 -3.34
C ARG A 286 9.73 -14.63 -2.10
N PHE A 287 9.52 -13.69 -1.19
CA PHE A 287 10.10 -13.64 0.14
C PHE A 287 9.00 -13.71 1.20
N ASN A 288 9.34 -14.30 2.34
CA ASN A 288 8.55 -14.23 3.56
C ASN A 288 8.55 -12.80 4.12
N ALA A 289 7.66 -12.50 5.07
CA ALA A 289 7.57 -11.20 5.74
C ALA A 289 8.87 -10.76 6.47
N SER A 290 9.84 -11.65 6.68
CA SER A 290 11.17 -11.36 7.24
C SER A 290 12.28 -11.20 6.17
N GLY A 291 11.96 -11.22 4.88
CA GLY A 291 12.93 -11.06 3.78
C GLY A 291 13.70 -12.32 3.40
N GLY A 292 13.56 -13.43 4.13
CA GLY A 292 14.06 -14.74 3.70
C GLY A 292 13.21 -15.31 2.54
N ILE A 293 13.85 -15.89 1.52
CA ILE A 293 13.17 -16.48 0.34
C ILE A 293 12.15 -17.55 0.76
N ASP A 294 10.93 -17.49 0.19
CA ASP A 294 9.90 -18.51 0.41
C ASP A 294 10.13 -19.69 -0.55
N GLN A 295 10.90 -20.69 -0.10
CA GLN A 295 11.25 -21.87 -0.90
C GLN A 295 10.06 -22.70 -1.39
N ALA A 296 8.84 -22.50 -0.85
CA ALA A 296 7.64 -23.18 -1.33
C ALA A 296 7.05 -22.56 -2.61
N PHE A 297 7.50 -21.38 -3.03
CA PHE A 297 7.00 -20.69 -4.24
C PHE A 297 7.78 -21.10 -5.49
N GLY A 298 7.10 -21.60 -6.52
CA GLY A 298 7.69 -22.00 -7.79
C GLY A 298 8.90 -22.94 -7.66
N ALA A 299 9.96 -22.64 -8.39
CA ALA A 299 11.24 -23.34 -8.26
C ALA A 299 12.11 -22.66 -7.18
N SER A 300 12.02 -23.16 -5.94
CA SER A 300 12.85 -22.72 -4.80
C SER A 300 12.79 -21.22 -4.50
N GLY A 301 11.59 -20.64 -4.56
CA GLY A 301 11.32 -19.22 -4.35
C GLY A 301 11.17 -18.38 -5.63
N VAL A 302 11.25 -18.99 -6.82
CA VAL A 302 11.19 -18.28 -8.10
C VAL A 302 10.17 -18.90 -9.05
N ALA A 303 9.14 -18.14 -9.40
CA ALA A 303 8.33 -18.36 -10.60
C ALA A 303 9.01 -17.68 -11.80
N ARG A 304 8.95 -18.30 -12.99
CA ARG A 304 9.56 -17.77 -14.21
C ARG A 304 8.72 -18.10 -15.42
N LEU A 305 8.55 -17.15 -16.32
CA LEU A 305 7.80 -17.36 -17.56
C LEU A 305 8.48 -18.43 -18.44
N ASP A 306 7.66 -19.27 -19.04
CA ASP A 306 8.11 -20.36 -19.91
C ASP A 306 8.66 -19.80 -21.24
N PRO A 307 9.93 -20.08 -21.61
CA PRO A 307 10.48 -19.66 -22.90
C PRO A 307 9.70 -20.16 -24.13
N ALA A 308 8.88 -21.20 -23.98
CA ALA A 308 8.00 -21.68 -25.04
C ALA A 308 6.72 -20.85 -25.21
N LEU A 309 6.32 -20.05 -24.20
CA LEU A 309 5.23 -19.07 -24.31
C LEU A 309 5.76 -17.75 -24.88
N ILE A 310 6.80 -17.18 -24.24
CA ILE A 310 7.48 -15.97 -24.71
C ILE A 310 8.99 -16.13 -24.48
N SER A 311 9.79 -15.95 -25.53
CA SER A 311 11.24 -15.94 -25.44
C SER A 311 11.76 -14.58 -24.99
N GLY A 312 12.78 -14.53 -24.13
CA GLY A 312 13.53 -13.32 -23.85
C GLY A 312 12.72 -12.19 -23.19
N SER A 313 11.91 -12.51 -22.19
CA SER A 313 11.00 -11.55 -21.53
C SER A 313 11.61 -10.82 -20.35
N GLU A 314 11.04 -9.66 -20.02
CA GLU A 314 11.35 -8.87 -18.83
C GLU A 314 10.05 -8.40 -18.19
N GLY A 315 9.87 -8.70 -16.90
CA GLY A 315 8.80 -8.11 -16.11
C GLY A 315 9.19 -6.69 -15.69
N PHE A 316 8.24 -5.76 -15.81
CA PHE A 316 8.40 -4.41 -15.29
C PHE A 316 7.59 -4.25 -14.00
N ASP A 317 6.37 -4.75 -13.95
CA ASP A 317 5.46 -4.54 -12.83
C ASP A 317 4.53 -5.74 -12.54
N ALA A 318 3.94 -5.78 -11.34
CA ALA A 318 2.98 -6.80 -10.93
C ALA A 318 2.00 -6.36 -9.84
N ALA A 319 0.79 -6.93 -9.88
CA ALA A 319 -0.27 -6.70 -8.92
C ALA A 319 -0.94 -8.02 -8.48
N VAL A 320 -1.44 -8.08 -7.25
CA VAL A 320 -2.04 -9.28 -6.66
C VAL A 320 -3.57 -9.17 -6.65
N GLN A 321 -4.23 -10.10 -7.33
CA GLN A 321 -5.70 -10.21 -7.33
C GLN A 321 -6.22 -10.65 -5.95
N SER A 322 -7.49 -10.35 -5.66
CA SER A 322 -8.13 -10.54 -4.35
C SER A 322 -8.22 -11.99 -3.84
N ASP A 323 -7.92 -12.97 -4.68
CA ASP A 323 -7.84 -14.41 -4.39
C ASP A 323 -6.39 -14.94 -4.37
N GLY A 324 -5.41 -14.06 -4.55
CA GLY A 324 -3.97 -14.36 -4.46
C GLY A 324 -3.28 -14.69 -5.79
N TRP A 325 -3.98 -14.70 -6.93
CA TRP A 325 -3.33 -14.77 -8.24
C TRP A 325 -2.48 -13.51 -8.48
N ILE A 326 -1.35 -13.67 -9.17
CA ILE A 326 -0.36 -12.62 -9.41
C ILE A 326 -0.41 -12.28 -10.90
N ILE A 327 -0.77 -11.05 -11.24
CA ILE A 327 -0.65 -10.51 -12.59
C ILE A 327 0.73 -9.87 -12.71
N ALA A 328 1.47 -10.16 -13.78
CA ALA A 328 2.71 -9.46 -14.12
C ALA A 328 2.63 -8.89 -15.54
N ALA A 329 3.06 -7.65 -15.71
CA ALA A 329 3.16 -6.95 -16.98
C ALA A 329 4.63 -6.67 -17.35
N GLY A 330 4.90 -6.62 -18.64
CA GLY A 330 6.25 -6.40 -19.15
C GLY A 330 6.36 -6.55 -20.66
N VAL A 331 7.51 -7.02 -21.11
CA VAL A 331 7.86 -7.14 -22.53
C VAL A 331 8.50 -8.49 -22.87
N GLY A 332 8.57 -8.85 -24.17
CA GLY A 332 9.34 -9.99 -24.66
C GLY A 332 9.61 -9.98 -26.16
N LYS A 333 10.34 -11.01 -26.63
CA LYS A 333 10.78 -11.16 -28.03
C LYS A 333 9.76 -11.99 -28.84
N PRO A 334 9.65 -11.81 -30.17
CA PRO A 334 10.40 -10.86 -31.01
C PRO A 334 9.98 -9.40 -30.81
N GLY A 335 10.87 -8.47 -31.15
CA GLY A 335 10.63 -7.03 -30.99
C GLY A 335 10.59 -6.60 -29.52
N ASN A 336 9.76 -5.59 -29.24
CA ASN A 336 9.45 -5.10 -27.89
C ASN A 336 7.95 -5.30 -27.64
N ARG A 337 7.50 -6.56 -27.73
CA ARG A 337 6.09 -6.99 -27.60
C ARG A 337 5.69 -6.88 -26.14
N GLY A 338 4.65 -6.12 -25.83
CA GLY A 338 4.09 -6.07 -24.47
C GLY A 338 3.38 -7.37 -24.12
N ILE A 339 3.48 -7.78 -22.87
CA ILE A 339 2.87 -9.01 -22.35
C ILE A 339 2.18 -8.77 -21.01
N VAL A 340 1.09 -9.51 -20.78
CA VAL A 340 0.47 -9.69 -19.46
C VAL A 340 0.33 -11.20 -19.23
N VAL A 341 0.80 -11.66 -18.07
CA VAL A 341 0.77 -13.07 -17.66
C VAL A 341 0.22 -13.21 -16.24
N ARG A 342 -0.37 -14.36 -15.94
CA ARG A 342 -0.92 -14.68 -14.61
C ARG A 342 -0.20 -15.87 -13.99
N PHE A 343 0.22 -15.74 -12.74
CA PHE A 343 0.82 -16.81 -11.93
C PHE A 343 -0.07 -17.15 -10.73
N SER A 344 -0.12 -18.42 -10.35
CA SER A 344 -0.81 -18.89 -9.14
C SER A 344 -0.25 -18.24 -7.89
N SER A 345 -1.01 -18.27 -6.80
CA SER A 345 -0.52 -17.89 -5.47
C SER A 345 0.65 -18.76 -4.97
N MET A 346 1.05 -19.79 -5.72
CA MET A 346 2.22 -20.63 -5.49
C MET A 346 3.28 -20.55 -6.62
N GLY A 347 3.08 -19.74 -7.66
CA GLY A 347 4.08 -19.44 -8.69
C GLY A 347 3.96 -20.25 -9.99
N ASP A 348 2.90 -21.03 -10.17
CA ASP A 348 2.64 -21.76 -11.41
C ASP A 348 2.09 -20.80 -12.48
N VAL A 349 2.57 -20.90 -13.73
CA VAL A 349 1.98 -20.13 -14.85
C VAL A 349 0.58 -20.67 -15.15
N ASP A 350 -0.43 -19.79 -15.08
CA ASP A 350 -1.74 -20.05 -15.65
C ASP A 350 -1.60 -20.19 -17.18
N ARG A 351 -2.08 -21.31 -17.74
CA ARG A 351 -2.05 -21.57 -19.19
C ARG A 351 -3.40 -21.37 -19.88
N ASP A 352 -4.45 -21.06 -19.12
CA ASP A 352 -5.78 -20.74 -19.64
C ASP A 352 -6.02 -19.21 -19.67
N PHE A 353 -5.23 -18.41 -18.93
CA PHE A 353 -5.26 -16.94 -18.97
C PHE A 353 -5.16 -16.39 -20.40
N GLY A 354 -6.09 -15.52 -20.82
CA GLY A 354 -6.18 -15.02 -22.19
C GLY A 354 -6.44 -16.09 -23.27
N GLY A 355 -6.74 -17.33 -22.88
CA GLY A 355 -6.87 -18.49 -23.78
C GLY A 355 -5.54 -19.11 -24.22
N SER A 356 -4.40 -18.70 -23.65
CA SER A 356 -3.05 -19.08 -24.11
C SER A 356 -1.98 -19.13 -23.01
N GLY A 357 -2.28 -18.62 -21.80
CA GLY A 357 -1.33 -18.32 -20.73
C GLY A 357 -0.59 -17.00 -20.87
N VAL A 358 -0.77 -16.26 -21.98
CA VAL A 358 -0.16 -14.95 -22.18
C VAL A 358 -0.99 -14.08 -23.13
N VAL A 359 -1.41 -12.93 -22.63
CA VAL A 359 -1.97 -11.85 -23.45
C VAL A 359 -0.81 -11.02 -23.97
N SER A 360 -0.76 -10.72 -25.27
CA SER A 360 0.40 -10.03 -25.85
C SER A 360 0.07 -9.08 -26.99
N PHE A 361 0.87 -8.03 -27.11
CA PHE A 361 0.65 -6.90 -28.01
C PHE A 361 1.94 -6.54 -28.75
N GLU A 362 1.96 -6.80 -30.07
CA GLU A 362 3.11 -6.48 -30.92
C GLU A 362 3.41 -4.98 -30.91
N ASN A 363 4.69 -4.60 -30.85
CA ASN A 363 5.18 -3.21 -30.84
C ASN A 363 4.55 -2.28 -29.78
N ARG A 364 3.89 -2.86 -28.78
CA ARG A 364 3.16 -2.16 -27.71
C ARG A 364 3.67 -2.60 -26.33
N PRO A 365 4.89 -2.22 -25.92
CA PRO A 365 5.44 -2.62 -24.63
C PRO A 365 4.57 -2.12 -23.46
N LEU A 366 4.39 -2.99 -22.46
CA LEU A 366 3.67 -2.71 -21.23
C LEU A 366 4.68 -2.61 -20.07
N HIS A 367 4.47 -1.64 -19.18
CA HIS A 367 5.43 -1.25 -18.16
C HIS A 367 4.84 -1.17 -16.74
N SER A 368 3.53 -1.03 -16.58
CA SER A 368 2.85 -0.93 -15.27
C SER A 368 1.47 -1.62 -15.33
N VAL A 369 0.96 -2.13 -14.20
CA VAL A 369 -0.33 -2.82 -14.12
C VAL A 369 -1.09 -2.60 -12.80
N ALA A 370 -2.30 -2.04 -12.91
CA ALA A 370 -3.23 -1.85 -11.80
C ALA A 370 -4.45 -2.77 -11.90
N LEU A 371 -5.15 -2.95 -10.77
CA LEU A 371 -6.34 -3.81 -10.66
C LEU A 371 -7.56 -2.99 -10.21
N GLY A 372 -8.71 -3.20 -10.85
CA GLY A 372 -9.96 -2.48 -10.56
C GLY A 372 -10.94 -3.24 -9.67
N GLU A 373 -12.00 -2.54 -9.23
CA GLU A 373 -13.07 -3.14 -8.43
C GLU A 373 -13.89 -4.17 -9.23
N GLY A 374 -13.87 -5.43 -8.76
CA GLY A 374 -14.36 -6.59 -9.51
C GLY A 374 -13.24 -7.41 -10.16
N GLY A 375 -12.02 -6.86 -10.24
CA GLY A 375 -10.82 -7.55 -10.71
C GLY A 375 -10.55 -7.41 -12.21
N GLN A 376 -10.97 -6.29 -12.83
CA GLN A 376 -10.42 -5.90 -14.13
C GLN A 376 -8.91 -5.67 -13.99
N ILE A 377 -8.17 -5.91 -15.06
CA ILE A 377 -6.73 -5.67 -15.13
C ILE A 377 -6.52 -4.50 -16.08
N VAL A 378 -5.81 -3.46 -15.66
CA VAL A 378 -5.45 -2.31 -16.50
C VAL A 378 -3.93 -2.23 -16.62
N ALA A 379 -3.39 -2.45 -17.81
CA ALA A 379 -1.96 -2.38 -18.09
C ALA A 379 -1.61 -1.10 -18.84
N GLY A 380 -0.60 -0.39 -18.37
CA GLY A 380 -0.06 0.85 -18.96
C GLY A 380 1.17 0.58 -19.80
N GLY A 381 1.32 1.33 -20.90
CA GLY A 381 2.45 1.17 -21.82
C GLY A 381 2.48 2.23 -22.91
N THR A 382 3.10 1.89 -24.06
CA THR A 382 3.13 2.75 -25.25
C THR A 382 2.92 1.95 -26.53
N GLU A 383 2.38 2.55 -27.59
CA GLU A 383 2.34 1.96 -28.94
C GLU A 383 3.40 2.58 -29.85
N ARG A 384 4.24 1.78 -30.51
CA ARG A 384 5.35 2.30 -31.34
C ARG A 384 5.01 2.49 -32.82
N ASP A 385 4.00 1.80 -33.34
CA ASP A 385 3.73 1.73 -34.79
C ASP A 385 3.06 3.00 -35.37
N ALA A 386 2.18 3.65 -34.61
CA ALA A 386 1.61 4.96 -34.95
C ALA A 386 2.48 6.15 -34.50
N GLY A 387 3.65 5.87 -33.89
CA GLY A 387 4.42 6.82 -33.08
C GLY A 387 4.10 6.68 -31.59
N PRO A 388 5.10 6.69 -30.67
CA PRO A 388 4.91 6.47 -29.22
C PRO A 388 3.84 7.35 -28.55
N THR A 389 2.67 6.77 -28.35
CA THR A 389 1.50 7.35 -27.66
C THR A 389 1.30 6.68 -26.29
N PHE A 390 0.68 7.38 -25.33
CA PHE A 390 0.18 6.73 -24.10
C PHE A 390 -0.83 5.65 -24.47
N LEU A 391 -0.60 4.43 -23.97
CA LEU A 391 -1.43 3.25 -24.18
C LEU A 391 -1.96 2.77 -22.83
N ALA A 392 -3.27 2.52 -22.75
CA ALA A 392 -3.87 1.74 -21.68
C ALA A 392 -4.62 0.54 -22.28
N VAL A 393 -4.41 -0.65 -21.73
CA VAL A 393 -5.14 -1.88 -22.10
C VAL A 393 -6.00 -2.29 -20.92
N ARG A 394 -7.27 -2.64 -21.15
CA ARG A 394 -8.12 -3.28 -20.14
C ARG A 394 -8.49 -4.70 -20.51
N LEU A 395 -8.26 -5.60 -19.57
CA LEU A 395 -8.66 -7.00 -19.59
C LEU A 395 -9.68 -7.26 -18.47
N ASP A 396 -10.46 -8.33 -18.61
CA ASP A 396 -11.20 -8.92 -17.50
C ASP A 396 -10.27 -9.68 -16.53
N ARG A 397 -10.85 -10.35 -15.53
CA ARG A 397 -10.10 -11.08 -14.50
C ARG A 397 -9.20 -12.18 -15.07
N ASP A 398 -9.63 -12.80 -16.16
CA ASP A 398 -9.05 -13.99 -16.78
C ASP A 398 -8.28 -13.68 -18.07
N GLY A 399 -8.08 -12.40 -18.39
CA GLY A 399 -7.19 -11.93 -19.44
C GLY A 399 -7.86 -11.71 -20.80
N ALA A 400 -9.18 -11.80 -20.92
CA ALA A 400 -9.86 -11.42 -22.15
C ALA A 400 -9.93 -9.88 -22.27
N LEU A 401 -9.69 -9.34 -23.46
CA LEU A 401 -9.82 -7.90 -23.74
C LEU A 401 -11.27 -7.43 -23.51
N ASP A 402 -11.45 -6.34 -22.77
CA ASP A 402 -12.77 -5.75 -22.53
C ASP A 402 -13.24 -4.93 -23.76
N PRO A 403 -14.24 -5.39 -24.54
CA PRO A 403 -14.71 -4.65 -25.71
C PRO A 403 -15.38 -3.31 -25.35
N GLY A 404 -15.71 -3.07 -24.08
CA GLY A 404 -16.22 -1.80 -23.56
C GLY A 404 -15.15 -0.76 -23.19
N PHE A 405 -13.87 -1.03 -23.46
CA PHE A 405 -12.78 -0.08 -23.20
C PHE A 405 -12.08 0.35 -24.50
N GLY A 406 -12.15 1.64 -24.82
CA GLY A 406 -11.52 2.25 -25.99
C GLY A 406 -11.90 1.55 -27.29
N THR A 407 -10.90 1.18 -28.09
CA THR A 407 -11.07 0.36 -29.30
C THR A 407 -10.75 -1.10 -28.99
N GLY A 408 -11.74 -1.85 -28.51
CA GLY A 408 -11.64 -3.31 -28.35
C GLY A 408 -10.69 -3.75 -27.23
N GLY A 409 -10.73 -3.06 -26.08
CA GLY A 409 -9.88 -3.32 -24.92
C GLY A 409 -8.64 -2.42 -24.85
N ILE A 410 -8.50 -1.46 -25.77
CA ILE A 410 -7.29 -0.63 -25.89
C ILE A 410 -7.64 0.85 -26.07
N ALA A 411 -7.14 1.69 -25.18
CA ALA A 411 -7.25 3.16 -25.20
C ALA A 411 -5.91 3.82 -25.53
N TYR A 412 -5.97 4.97 -26.21
CA TYR A 412 -4.81 5.70 -26.72
C TYR A 412 -4.98 7.20 -26.48
N LEU A 413 -3.89 7.91 -26.15
CA LEU A 413 -3.87 9.38 -26.13
C LEU A 413 -2.69 9.89 -26.95
N SER A 414 -3.00 10.32 -28.18
CA SER A 414 -2.02 10.59 -29.24
C SER A 414 -1.41 11.99 -29.12
N GLN A 415 -0.18 12.06 -28.63
CA GLN A 415 0.77 13.17 -28.74
C GLN A 415 2.21 12.60 -28.86
N THR A 416 3.22 13.49 -28.82
CA THR A 416 4.66 13.26 -29.02
C THR A 416 5.29 12.11 -28.19
N PRO A 417 6.49 11.59 -28.58
CA PRO A 417 6.91 10.21 -28.30
C PRO A 417 7.18 9.83 -26.82
N TYR A 418 6.14 9.53 -26.04
CA TYR A 418 6.25 9.07 -24.65
C TYR A 418 6.84 7.65 -24.52
N ASN A 419 7.58 7.37 -23.44
CA ASN A 419 8.19 6.07 -23.11
C ASN A 419 8.22 5.82 -21.60
N ASP A 420 8.39 4.54 -21.23
CA ASP A 420 8.58 4.02 -19.85
C ASP A 420 7.54 4.57 -18.85
N ASN A 421 6.27 4.26 -19.11
CA ASN A 421 5.14 4.80 -18.37
C ASN A 421 4.82 4.00 -17.10
N ASP A 422 4.47 4.71 -16.02
CA ASP A 422 3.80 4.14 -14.85
C ASP A 422 2.29 4.47 -14.87
N LEU A 423 1.47 3.67 -14.18
CA LEU A 423 0.00 3.71 -14.19
C LEU A 423 -0.58 3.51 -12.78
N VAL A 424 -1.51 4.38 -12.41
CA VAL A 424 -2.40 4.20 -11.25
C VAL A 424 -3.86 4.19 -11.72
N LEU A 425 -4.72 3.47 -11.02
CA LEU A 425 -6.15 3.38 -11.31
C LEU A 425 -6.96 4.03 -10.18
N GLY A 426 -7.82 4.99 -10.52
CA GLY A 426 -8.73 5.60 -9.56
C GLY A 426 -9.87 4.67 -9.13
N SER A 427 -10.47 4.94 -7.97
CA SER A 427 -11.69 4.28 -7.50
C SER A 427 -12.92 4.61 -8.36
N ASP A 428 -12.84 5.65 -9.18
CA ASP A 428 -13.77 5.96 -10.27
C ASP A 428 -13.55 5.08 -11.53
N GLY A 429 -12.59 4.14 -11.49
CA GLY A 429 -12.20 3.29 -12.59
C GLY A 429 -11.42 4.00 -13.70
N LYS A 430 -10.93 5.22 -13.47
CA LYS A 430 -10.17 6.02 -14.44
C LYS A 430 -8.66 5.74 -14.36
N PRO A 431 -8.03 5.22 -15.43
CA PRO A 431 -6.57 5.08 -15.48
C PRO A 431 -5.88 6.45 -15.59
N ILE A 432 -4.83 6.63 -14.81
CA ILE A 432 -3.93 7.79 -14.87
C ILE A 432 -2.51 7.28 -15.08
N LEU A 433 -1.82 7.80 -16.09
CA LEU A 433 -0.46 7.41 -16.46
C LEU A 433 0.49 8.60 -16.33
N VAL A 434 1.76 8.35 -16.03
CA VAL A 434 2.87 9.31 -16.17
C VAL A 434 3.95 8.74 -17.09
N GLY A 435 4.64 9.58 -17.85
CA GLY A 435 5.74 9.17 -18.73
C GLY A 435 6.52 10.36 -19.28
N TYR A 436 7.56 10.09 -20.09
CA TYR A 436 8.42 11.13 -20.65
C TYR A 436 8.63 11.01 -22.17
N ALA A 437 8.66 12.15 -22.86
CA ALA A 437 8.78 12.26 -24.31
C ALA A 437 10.24 12.17 -24.78
N LEU A 438 10.46 11.57 -25.96
CA LEU A 438 11.75 11.54 -26.68
C LEU A 438 11.70 12.39 -27.96
N ASP A 439 11.22 13.63 -27.84
CA ASP A 439 11.09 14.61 -28.93
C ASP A 439 12.33 15.52 -29.11
N GLY A 440 13.34 15.36 -28.25
CA GLY A 440 14.55 16.19 -28.22
C GLY A 440 14.52 17.31 -27.17
N VAL A 441 13.36 17.58 -26.56
CA VAL A 441 13.21 18.53 -25.44
C VAL A 441 12.99 17.80 -24.10
N ASN A 442 12.59 16.52 -24.13
CA ASN A 442 12.48 15.63 -22.96
C ASN A 442 11.50 16.16 -21.89
N HIS A 443 10.23 16.37 -22.28
CA HIS A 443 9.16 16.71 -21.33
C HIS A 443 8.61 15.46 -20.60
N TYR A 444 7.96 15.66 -19.45
CA TYR A 444 7.06 14.67 -18.87
C TYR A 444 5.60 15.13 -18.90
N ALA A 445 4.69 14.16 -19.05
CA ALA A 445 3.25 14.40 -19.05
C ALA A 445 2.51 13.35 -18.23
N PHE A 446 1.32 13.76 -17.79
CA PHE A 446 0.31 12.89 -17.20
C PHE A 446 -0.85 12.75 -18.17
N ALA A 447 -1.37 11.54 -18.33
CA ALA A 447 -2.56 11.25 -19.14
C ALA A 447 -3.66 10.62 -18.25
N ARG A 448 -4.92 11.00 -18.44
CA ARG A 448 -6.09 10.45 -17.76
C ARG A 448 -7.13 9.98 -18.77
N PHE A 449 -7.56 8.72 -18.61
CA PHE A 449 -8.65 8.13 -19.37
C PHE A 449 -9.90 8.04 -18.51
N ASN A 450 -11.08 8.12 -19.13
CA ASN A 450 -12.34 7.75 -18.52
C ASN A 450 -12.43 6.23 -18.30
N ALA A 451 -13.40 5.78 -17.50
CA ALA A 451 -13.65 4.36 -17.25
C ALA A 451 -14.18 3.59 -18.48
N ASP A 452 -14.39 4.24 -19.63
CA ASP A 452 -14.68 3.64 -20.93
C ASP A 452 -13.48 3.69 -21.90
N GLY A 453 -12.32 4.20 -21.47
CA GLY A 453 -11.13 4.34 -22.31
C GLY A 453 -11.14 5.54 -23.27
N SER A 454 -12.17 6.40 -23.22
CA SER A 454 -12.09 7.73 -23.86
C SER A 454 -11.13 8.64 -23.09
N ALA A 455 -10.58 9.68 -23.73
CA ALA A 455 -9.75 10.66 -23.05
C ALA A 455 -10.59 11.51 -22.08
N ASP A 456 -10.12 11.70 -20.84
CA ASP A 456 -10.84 12.52 -19.86
C ASP A 456 -10.62 14.00 -20.12
N THR A 457 -11.46 14.61 -20.96
CA THR A 457 -11.33 16.03 -21.32
C THR A 457 -11.54 17.01 -20.16
N THR A 458 -11.92 16.54 -18.96
CA THR A 458 -11.86 17.37 -17.75
C THR A 458 -10.44 17.53 -17.20
N PHE A 459 -9.52 16.63 -17.57
CA PHE A 459 -8.10 16.67 -17.23
C PHE A 459 -7.30 17.41 -18.32
N GLY A 460 -6.77 18.60 -18.02
CA GLY A 460 -6.00 19.41 -18.97
C GLY A 460 -6.74 19.80 -20.26
N GLY A 461 -8.07 19.74 -20.29
CA GLY A 461 -8.90 19.97 -21.48
C GLY A 461 -8.84 18.89 -22.57
N THR A 462 -7.92 17.92 -22.45
CA THR A 462 -7.56 16.98 -23.53
C THR A 462 -7.40 15.52 -23.06
N GLY A 463 -7.52 15.26 -21.76
CA GLY A 463 -7.06 14.02 -21.14
C GLY A 463 -5.56 14.01 -20.83
N MET A 464 -4.82 15.10 -21.04
CA MET A 464 -3.38 15.14 -20.81
C MET A 464 -2.89 16.51 -20.30
N VAL A 465 -1.86 16.49 -19.46
CA VAL A 465 -1.12 17.68 -19.00
C VAL A 465 0.38 17.43 -19.11
N ASN A 466 1.10 18.25 -19.90
CA ASN A 466 2.54 18.42 -19.75
C ASN A 466 2.79 19.34 -18.54
N ALA A 467 3.37 18.81 -17.48
CA ALA A 467 3.59 19.54 -16.23
C ALA A 467 5.06 19.91 -15.96
N SER A 468 5.95 19.65 -16.92
CA SER A 468 7.41 19.83 -16.77
C SER A 468 7.87 21.29 -16.64
N GLY A 469 7.07 22.25 -17.14
CA GLY A 469 7.37 23.69 -17.04
C GLY A 469 8.14 24.21 -18.26
N GLU A 470 9.08 25.12 -18.03
CA GLU A 470 9.99 25.61 -19.08
C GLU A 470 10.94 24.51 -19.58
N GLU A 471 11.43 24.67 -20.81
CA GLU A 471 12.31 23.70 -21.49
C GLU A 471 13.63 23.48 -20.73
N LYS A 472 13.73 22.34 -20.03
CA LYS A 472 14.99 21.82 -19.46
C LYS A 472 15.47 20.65 -20.33
N PRO A 473 16.76 20.54 -20.71
CA PRO A 473 17.21 19.55 -21.71
C PRO A 473 17.03 18.07 -21.33
N TYR A 474 16.75 17.77 -20.06
CA TYR A 474 16.42 16.43 -19.58
C TYR A 474 15.40 16.54 -18.44
N VAL A 475 14.17 16.10 -18.69
CA VAL A 475 13.12 15.97 -17.67
C VAL A 475 12.43 14.61 -17.85
N ARG A 476 12.04 13.98 -16.74
CA ARG A 476 11.31 12.69 -16.75
C ARG A 476 10.31 12.62 -15.61
N GLY A 477 9.21 11.92 -15.85
CA GLY A 477 8.37 11.32 -14.82
C GLY A 477 8.66 9.82 -14.78
N TYR A 478 8.60 9.23 -13.60
CA TYR A 478 8.97 7.83 -13.37
C TYR A 478 7.90 7.00 -12.66
N GLY A 479 7.14 7.61 -11.74
CA GLY A 479 6.11 6.92 -10.97
C GLY A 479 4.95 7.84 -10.58
N VAL A 480 3.75 7.28 -10.45
CA VAL A 480 2.50 8.02 -10.18
C VAL A 480 1.71 7.38 -9.04
N ALA A 481 1.12 8.20 -8.18
CA ALA A 481 0.22 7.75 -7.12
C ALA A 481 -1.03 8.63 -7.02
N LEU A 482 -2.10 8.07 -6.44
CA LEU A 482 -3.33 8.79 -6.11
C LEU A 482 -3.46 8.97 -4.60
N GLN A 483 -3.97 10.13 -4.20
CA GLN A 483 -4.43 10.39 -2.85
C GLN A 483 -5.95 10.13 -2.75
N ALA A 484 -6.45 9.92 -1.53
CA ALA A 484 -7.84 9.50 -1.30
C ALA A 484 -8.90 10.56 -1.69
N ASP A 485 -8.49 11.82 -1.89
CA ASP A 485 -9.32 12.93 -2.38
C ASP A 485 -9.22 13.15 -3.90
N GLY A 486 -8.48 12.28 -4.61
CA GLY A 486 -8.29 12.35 -6.05
C GLY A 486 -7.15 13.27 -6.50
N LYS A 487 -6.36 13.89 -5.60
CA LYS A 487 -5.10 14.52 -6.00
C LYS A 487 -4.11 13.49 -6.54
N ILE A 488 -3.30 13.90 -7.50
CA ILE A 488 -2.36 13.06 -8.23
C ILE A 488 -0.93 13.46 -7.86
N LEU A 489 -0.10 12.47 -7.52
CA LEU A 489 1.30 12.63 -7.17
C LEU A 489 2.18 12.06 -8.27
N GLY A 490 3.29 12.73 -8.57
CA GLY A 490 4.27 12.24 -9.54
C GLY A 490 5.70 12.36 -9.04
N ALA A 491 6.43 11.25 -9.07
CA ALA A 491 7.89 11.23 -8.94
C ALA A 491 8.51 11.68 -10.27
N VAL A 492 9.20 12.82 -10.26
CA VAL A 492 9.79 13.44 -11.45
C VAL A 492 11.24 13.87 -11.17
N ALA A 493 12.05 14.00 -12.21
CA ALA A 493 13.38 14.61 -12.12
C ALA A 493 13.66 15.51 -13.32
N GLY A 494 14.44 16.57 -13.12
CA GLY A 494 14.76 17.53 -14.18
C GLY A 494 16.08 18.27 -13.96
N GLY A 495 16.85 18.47 -15.03
CA GLY A 495 18.13 19.16 -14.97
C GLY A 495 19.05 18.77 -16.13
N THR A 496 20.35 18.70 -15.88
CA THR A 496 21.37 18.17 -16.80
C THR A 496 22.55 17.64 -16.00
N ALA A 497 23.38 16.77 -16.59
CA ALA A 497 24.63 16.33 -15.94
C ALA A 497 25.62 17.47 -15.62
N ALA A 498 25.47 18.66 -16.24
CA ALA A 498 26.30 19.84 -16.01
C ALA A 498 25.70 20.84 -14.98
N SER A 499 24.40 20.75 -14.70
CA SER A 499 23.68 21.65 -13.78
C SER A 499 23.20 20.96 -12.50
N GLY A 500 23.53 19.68 -12.32
CA GLY A 500 22.79 18.79 -11.42
C GLY A 500 21.46 18.33 -12.04
N ILE A 501 20.97 17.20 -11.54
CA ILE A 501 19.63 16.66 -11.86
C ILE A 501 18.86 16.68 -10.55
N THR A 502 17.77 17.44 -10.51
CA THR A 502 16.99 17.65 -9.29
C THR A 502 15.75 16.77 -9.32
N ALA A 503 15.54 15.96 -8.28
CA ALA A 503 14.30 15.23 -8.11
C ALA A 503 13.20 16.14 -7.54
N SER A 504 11.94 15.81 -7.82
CA SER A 504 10.80 16.49 -7.21
C SER A 504 9.61 15.55 -7.09
N ILE A 505 8.74 15.83 -6.12
CA ILE A 505 7.40 15.25 -6.04
C ILE A 505 6.43 16.34 -6.43
N LEU A 506 5.79 16.17 -7.57
CA LEU A 506 4.74 17.05 -8.08
C LEU A 506 3.39 16.63 -7.50
N ARG A 507 2.53 17.60 -7.15
CA ARG A 507 1.12 17.37 -6.89
C ARG A 507 0.23 18.14 -7.85
N LEU A 508 -0.70 17.43 -8.46
CA LEU A 508 -1.78 17.96 -9.29
C LEU A 508 -3.14 17.76 -8.60
N LEU A 509 -4.05 18.69 -8.86
CA LEU A 509 -5.47 18.57 -8.55
C LEU A 509 -6.15 17.59 -9.54
N PRO A 510 -7.39 17.13 -9.28
CA PRO A 510 -8.09 16.17 -10.13
C PRO A 510 -8.32 16.61 -11.59
N ASP A 511 -8.22 17.91 -11.90
CA ASP A 511 -8.29 18.51 -13.24
C ASP A 511 -6.93 18.60 -13.96
N GLY A 512 -5.84 18.21 -13.29
CA GLY A 512 -4.47 18.27 -13.79
C GLY A 512 -3.76 19.60 -13.60
N SER A 513 -4.40 20.60 -12.99
CA SER A 513 -3.73 21.83 -12.56
C SER A 513 -2.80 21.56 -11.35
N ARG A 514 -1.76 22.38 -11.15
CA ARG A 514 -0.83 22.24 -10.01
C ARG A 514 -1.49 22.65 -8.70
N ASP A 515 -1.35 21.83 -7.66
CA ASP A 515 -1.85 22.19 -6.32
C ASP A 515 -0.98 23.27 -5.67
N ALA A 516 -1.37 24.54 -5.84
CA ALA A 516 -0.66 25.67 -5.25
C ALA A 516 -0.57 25.64 -3.71
N GLY A 517 -1.34 24.78 -3.03
CA GLY A 517 -1.23 24.55 -1.59
C GLY A 517 -0.10 23.62 -1.17
N PHE A 518 0.56 22.91 -2.11
CA PHE A 518 1.58 21.89 -1.82
C PHE A 518 3.00 22.38 -2.12
N GLY A 519 3.83 22.49 -1.09
CA GLY A 519 5.25 22.85 -1.22
C GLY A 519 5.47 24.17 -1.96
N ALA A 520 6.41 24.20 -2.90
CA ALA A 520 6.65 25.33 -3.79
C ALA A 520 5.82 25.18 -5.08
N SER A 521 4.64 25.80 -5.13
CA SER A 521 3.78 25.86 -6.32
C SER A 521 3.44 24.48 -6.92
N GLY A 522 3.00 23.57 -6.05
CA GLY A 522 2.62 22.20 -6.41
C GLY A 522 3.80 21.24 -6.52
N ALA A 523 4.97 21.57 -5.97
CA ALA A 523 6.12 20.67 -5.98
C ALA A 523 6.94 20.73 -4.68
N VAL A 524 7.34 19.57 -4.17
CA VAL A 524 8.48 19.45 -3.24
C VAL A 524 9.72 19.17 -4.07
N VAL A 525 10.71 20.05 -3.99
CA VAL A 525 11.97 19.93 -4.74
C VAL A 525 13.05 19.41 -3.80
N LEU A 526 13.71 18.30 -4.18
CA LEU A 526 14.83 17.74 -3.44
C LEU A 526 16.14 18.29 -3.99
N ASP A 527 16.45 19.51 -3.56
CA ASP A 527 17.63 20.26 -4.00
C ASP A 527 18.71 20.31 -2.90
N ASP A 528 19.79 19.57 -3.14
CA ASP A 528 21.09 19.76 -2.51
C ASP A 528 22.18 19.83 -3.58
N HIS A 529 22.19 20.94 -4.34
CA HIS A 529 23.27 21.27 -5.26
C HIS A 529 24.67 20.99 -4.65
N PRO A 530 25.56 20.20 -5.31
CA PRO A 530 25.53 19.82 -6.73
C PRO A 530 25.20 18.33 -7.01
N GLU A 531 24.45 17.63 -6.15
CA GLU A 531 24.18 16.19 -6.36
C GLU A 531 23.24 15.89 -7.55
N GLN A 532 23.29 14.66 -8.07
CA GLN A 532 22.24 14.11 -8.94
C GLN A 532 21.26 13.31 -8.11
N ASN A 533 20.02 13.78 -8.07
CA ASN A 533 18.91 13.22 -7.32
C ASN A 533 17.87 12.67 -8.29
N TYR A 534 17.43 11.44 -8.01
CA TYR A 534 16.33 10.79 -8.71
C TYR A 534 15.32 10.27 -7.69
N LEU A 535 14.03 10.41 -8.02
CA LEU A 535 12.96 9.62 -7.41
C LEU A 535 12.31 8.83 -8.54
N TYR A 536 12.25 7.50 -8.38
CA TYR A 536 11.72 6.60 -9.40
C TYR A 536 10.30 6.14 -9.09
N ALA A 537 9.90 6.10 -7.82
CA ALA A 537 8.56 5.68 -7.40
C ALA A 537 8.03 6.55 -6.26
N VAL A 538 6.71 6.69 -6.18
CA VAL A 538 5.97 7.43 -5.14
C VAL A 538 4.72 6.64 -4.74
N THR A 539 4.32 6.75 -3.48
CA THR A 539 3.14 6.09 -2.90
C THR A 539 2.63 6.86 -1.67
N VAL A 540 1.53 6.41 -1.06
CA VAL A 540 0.83 7.12 0.02
C VAL A 540 0.58 6.17 1.19
N GLN A 541 0.92 6.59 2.41
CA GLN A 541 0.63 5.86 3.65
C GLN A 541 -0.86 6.00 4.03
N ARG A 542 -1.40 5.09 4.84
CA ARG A 542 -2.82 5.14 5.28
C ARG A 542 -3.20 6.37 6.12
N ASP A 543 -2.21 7.08 6.67
CA ASP A 543 -2.41 8.36 7.39
C ASP A 543 -2.18 9.59 6.49
N GLY A 544 -2.15 9.40 5.17
CA GLY A 544 -2.05 10.44 4.15
C GLY A 544 -0.62 10.82 3.77
N ARG A 545 0.40 10.51 4.60
CA ARG A 545 1.79 10.90 4.30
C ARG A 545 2.27 10.31 2.97
N ILE A 546 3.01 11.12 2.23
CA ILE A 546 3.55 10.79 0.91
C ILE A 546 4.93 10.19 1.12
N VAL A 547 5.22 9.06 0.46
CA VAL A 547 6.54 8.43 0.50
C VAL A 547 7.04 8.21 -0.92
N ALA A 548 8.29 8.59 -1.21
CA ALA A 548 8.95 8.32 -2.48
C ALA A 548 10.30 7.64 -2.26
N ALA A 549 10.80 6.97 -3.28
CA ALA A 549 12.09 6.29 -3.24
C ALA A 549 12.92 6.55 -4.50
N GLY A 550 14.25 6.53 -4.33
CA GLY A 550 15.18 6.69 -5.45
C GLY A 550 16.64 6.67 -5.06
N LYS A 551 17.41 7.62 -5.60
CA LYS A 551 18.87 7.72 -5.43
C LYS A 551 19.31 9.17 -5.20
N ARG A 552 20.13 9.38 -4.18
CA ARG A 552 20.96 10.57 -3.96
C ARG A 552 22.41 10.21 -4.31
N SER A 553 23.16 11.07 -4.97
CA SER A 553 24.45 10.68 -5.57
C SER A 553 25.45 10.10 -4.57
N ASN A 554 25.61 10.72 -3.40
CA ASN A 554 26.60 10.32 -2.40
C ASN A 554 26.05 9.38 -1.32
N LEU A 555 24.72 9.24 -1.18
CA LEU A 555 24.09 8.35 -0.17
C LEU A 555 23.54 7.04 -0.77
N GLY A 556 23.48 6.93 -2.10
CA GLY A 556 22.87 5.78 -2.77
C GLY A 556 21.36 5.76 -2.57
N LEU A 557 20.83 4.62 -2.12
CA LEU A 557 19.38 4.42 -2.00
C LEU A 557 18.81 5.31 -0.90
N MET A 558 17.82 6.14 -1.26
CA MET A 558 17.07 6.97 -0.33
C MET A 558 15.56 6.72 -0.39
N VAL A 559 14.90 6.96 0.74
CA VAL A 559 13.44 7.01 0.92
C VAL A 559 13.10 8.35 1.56
N VAL A 560 12.13 9.06 1.00
CA VAL A 560 11.75 10.42 1.41
C VAL A 560 10.29 10.40 1.86
N ARG A 561 9.99 11.00 3.02
CA ARG A 561 8.62 11.15 3.53
C ARG A 561 8.23 12.61 3.67
N ILE A 562 7.01 12.92 3.23
CA ILE A 562 6.45 14.28 3.11
C ILE A 562 5.03 14.33 3.68
N TRP A 563 4.68 15.48 4.25
CA TRP A 563 3.32 15.78 4.69
C TRP A 563 2.40 16.14 3.52
N ASP A 564 1.18 15.60 3.55
CA ASP A 564 0.07 15.85 2.61
C ASP A 564 -0.55 17.25 2.77
#